data_AF-A0A2D6HJT2-F1
#
_entry.id   AF-A0A2D6HJT2-F1
#
_cell.length_a   1.000
_cell.length_b   1.000
_cell.length_c   1.000
_cell.angle_alpha   90.00
_cell.angle_beta   90.00
_cell.angle_gamma   90.00
#
_symmetry.space_group_name_H-M   'P 1'
#
loop_
_entity.id
_entity.type
_entity.pdbx_description
1 polymer ?
#
loop_
_entity_poly.entity_id
_entity_poly.type
_entity_poly.pdbx_seq_one_letter_code
_entity_poly.pdbx_strand_id
1 'polypeptide(L)'
;MIRSDQTLTDGQARTLLRGLRDLNLGACHIDLSATRSVSIQGCASTDGPVEQGVRYRLLDPLGAEGMVTMSWAGGLLAFELCDGWQADAPVTRSVSVEVRGGADGRLVAPTLGARVDLARLEPAELEHLMRRIVRVVCGNGAACGNG
;
A
#
# COMPACT_ATOMS: atom_id res chain seq x y z
N MET A 1 15.75 -13.41 -27.17
CA MET A 1 16.01 -12.29 -26.24
C MET A 1 14.66 -11.92 -25.64
N ILE A 2 14.30 -12.50 -24.48
CA ILE A 2 12.93 -12.42 -23.95
C ILE A 2 12.79 -11.12 -23.16
N ARG A 3 11.95 -10.20 -23.67
CA ARG A 3 11.50 -9.02 -22.93
C ARG A 3 10.40 -9.47 -21.96
N SER A 4 10.77 -9.74 -20.71
CA SER A 4 9.79 -9.91 -19.63
C SER A 4 9.47 -8.56 -19.03
N ASP A 5 8.76 -7.74 -19.81
CA ASP A 5 8.10 -6.51 -19.36
C ASP A 5 6.59 -6.79 -19.38
N GLN A 6 6.15 -7.75 -18.56
CA GLN A 6 4.73 -8.07 -18.45
C GLN A 6 4.14 -7.20 -17.34
N THR A 7 3.27 -6.27 -17.74
CA THR A 7 2.32 -5.62 -16.86
C THR A 7 1.48 -6.69 -16.15
N LEU A 8 1.20 -6.49 -14.87
CA LEU A 8 0.35 -7.41 -14.11
C LEU A 8 -1.02 -7.58 -14.76
N THR A 9 -1.51 -8.80 -14.74
CA THR A 9 -2.93 -9.07 -15.03
C THR A 9 -3.83 -8.64 -13.87
N ASP A 10 -5.08 -8.29 -14.16
CA ASP A 10 -6.08 -7.97 -13.12
C ASP A 10 -6.27 -9.10 -12.10
N GLY A 11 -6.15 -10.36 -12.53
CA GLY A 11 -6.22 -11.51 -11.62
C GLY A 11 -5.09 -11.51 -10.58
N GLN A 12 -3.86 -11.24 -11.02
CA GLN A 12 -2.70 -11.14 -10.14
C GLN A 12 -2.79 -9.94 -9.19
N ALA A 13 -3.31 -8.82 -9.67
CA ALA A 13 -3.51 -7.64 -8.84
C ALA A 13 -4.55 -7.90 -7.74
N ARG A 14 -5.66 -8.58 -8.07
CA ARG A 14 -6.66 -9.01 -7.07
C ARG A 14 -6.05 -9.95 -6.03
N THR A 15 -5.19 -10.89 -6.45
CA THR A 15 -4.49 -11.78 -5.52
C THR A 15 -3.58 -11.02 -4.56
N LEU A 16 -2.82 -10.03 -5.07
CA LEU A 16 -1.99 -9.16 -4.23
C LEU A 16 -2.84 -8.38 -3.23
N LEU A 17 -3.92 -7.74 -3.69
CA LEU A 17 -4.80 -6.96 -2.82
C LEU A 17 -5.48 -7.84 -1.76
N ARG A 18 -5.88 -9.07 -2.09
CA ARG A 18 -6.39 -10.05 -1.12
C ARG A 18 -5.32 -10.40 -0.08
N GLY A 19 -4.11 -10.73 -0.52
CA GLY A 19 -3.00 -11.04 0.38
C GLY A 19 -2.69 -9.88 1.34
N LEU A 20 -2.69 -8.65 0.83
CA LEU A 20 -2.55 -7.46 1.66
C LEU A 20 -3.68 -7.41 2.70
N ARG A 21 -4.94 -7.41 2.27
CA ARG A 21 -6.11 -7.39 3.17
C ARG A 21 -6.02 -8.44 4.28
N ASP A 22 -5.65 -9.67 3.93
CA ASP A 22 -5.58 -10.82 4.85
C ASP A 22 -4.38 -10.73 5.82
N LEU A 23 -3.32 -9.98 5.47
CA LEU A 23 -2.17 -9.75 6.34
C LEU A 23 -2.56 -9.11 7.68
N ASN A 24 -3.70 -8.39 7.73
CA ASN A 24 -4.25 -7.70 8.89
C ASN A 24 -3.18 -7.17 9.86
N LEU A 25 -2.26 -6.34 9.33
CA LEU A 25 -1.16 -5.76 10.11
C LEU A 25 -1.72 -4.93 11.26
N GLY A 26 -1.79 -5.52 12.45
CA GLY A 26 -2.09 -4.83 13.69
C GLY A 26 -0.80 -4.28 14.30
N ALA A 27 -0.78 -2.97 14.56
CA ALA A 27 0.30 -2.28 15.29
C ALA A 27 1.70 -2.34 14.64
N CYS A 28 1.77 -2.29 13.30
CA CYS A 28 3.06 -2.12 12.63
C CYS A 28 3.50 -0.65 12.66
N HIS A 29 4.59 -0.37 13.35
CA HIS A 29 5.24 0.95 13.33
C HIS A 29 6.11 1.14 12.08
N ILE A 30 6.07 2.33 11.49
CA ILE A 30 6.78 2.68 10.26
C ILE A 30 7.44 4.04 10.42
N ASP A 31 8.76 4.05 10.52
CA ASP A 31 9.53 5.29 10.53
C ASP A 31 9.57 5.90 9.12
N LEU A 32 9.07 7.13 8.98
CA LEU A 32 9.09 7.89 7.73
C LEU A 32 10.37 8.72 7.60
N SER A 33 10.87 9.24 8.73
CA SER A 33 12.12 9.99 8.85
C SER A 33 12.69 9.81 10.27
N ALA A 34 13.78 10.50 10.60
CA ALA A 34 14.36 10.48 11.95
C ALA A 34 13.40 11.00 13.05
N THR A 35 12.39 11.80 12.68
CA THR A 35 11.49 12.47 13.64
C THR A 35 10.01 12.22 13.34
N ARG A 36 9.69 11.46 12.30
CA ARG A 36 8.31 11.18 11.89
C ARG A 36 8.11 9.70 11.69
N SER A 37 7.01 9.20 12.20
CA SER A 37 6.62 7.80 12.10
C SER A 37 5.11 7.69 12.05
N VAL A 38 4.59 6.58 11.54
CA VAL A 38 3.16 6.28 11.59
C VAL A 38 2.97 4.82 11.97
N SER A 39 1.89 4.53 12.68
CA SER A 39 1.48 3.18 13.05
C SER A 39 0.30 2.75 12.21
N ILE A 40 0.36 1.53 11.67
CA ILE A 40 -0.79 0.87 11.03
C ILE A 40 -1.69 0.30 12.13
N GLN A 41 -2.93 0.76 12.21
CA GLN A 41 -3.93 0.35 13.20
C GLN A 41 -4.83 -0.81 12.72
N GLY A 42 -4.55 -1.35 11.52
CA GLY A 42 -5.26 -2.48 10.93
C GLY A 42 -5.96 -2.15 9.62
N CYS A 43 -6.47 -3.20 8.99
CA CYS A 43 -7.25 -3.10 7.76
C CYS A 43 -8.69 -2.66 8.07
N ALA A 44 -9.18 -1.61 7.41
CA ALA A 44 -10.56 -1.17 7.49
C ALA A 44 -11.46 -1.82 6.42
N SER A 45 -10.88 -2.34 5.34
CA SER A 45 -11.61 -3.04 4.26
C SER A 45 -11.67 -4.54 4.54
N THR A 46 -12.45 -4.98 5.54
CA THR A 46 -12.58 -6.41 5.86
C THR A 46 -13.74 -7.11 5.13
N ASP A 47 -14.81 -6.39 4.79
CA ASP A 47 -16.06 -6.97 4.27
C ASP A 47 -16.33 -6.65 2.78
N GLY A 48 -15.57 -5.73 2.18
CA GLY A 48 -15.77 -5.27 0.80
C GLY A 48 -15.01 -6.09 -0.26
N PRO A 49 -15.46 -6.02 -1.54
CA PRO A 49 -14.71 -6.59 -2.65
C PRO A 49 -13.37 -5.89 -2.80
N VAL A 50 -12.29 -6.66 -2.97
CA VAL A 50 -10.92 -6.12 -3.08
C VAL A 50 -10.75 -5.22 -4.30
N GLU A 51 -11.62 -5.35 -5.30
CA GLU A 51 -11.66 -4.48 -6.48
C GLU A 51 -11.97 -3.01 -6.14
N GLN A 52 -12.61 -2.74 -4.99
CA GLN A 52 -12.83 -1.37 -4.50
C GLN A 52 -11.63 -0.81 -3.73
N GLY A 53 -10.58 -1.61 -3.57
CA GLY A 53 -9.36 -1.25 -2.86
C GLY A 53 -9.34 -1.66 -1.39
N VAL A 54 -8.14 -1.76 -0.87
CA VAL A 54 -7.84 -2.17 0.50
C VAL A 54 -7.44 -0.94 1.30
N ARG A 55 -8.15 -0.68 2.40
CA ARG A 55 -7.95 0.50 3.25
C ARG A 55 -7.25 0.12 4.54
N TYR A 56 -6.25 0.89 4.92
CA TYR A 56 -5.57 0.78 6.22
C TYR A 56 -5.67 2.07 6.99
N ARG A 57 -5.92 1.93 8.29
CA ARG A 57 -5.87 3.04 9.24
C ARG A 57 -4.43 3.30 9.63
N LEU A 58 -4.05 4.57 9.56
CA LEU A 58 -2.78 5.10 10.01
C LEU A 58 -3.02 6.01 11.21
N LEU A 59 -2.09 5.99 12.15
CA LEU A 59 -2.06 6.88 13.30
C LEU A 59 -0.64 7.39 13.51
N ASP A 60 -0.47 8.71 13.48
CA ASP A 60 0.78 9.36 13.85
C ASP A 60 0.95 9.41 15.39
N PRO A 61 2.18 9.45 15.94
CA PRO A 61 2.43 9.62 17.37
C PRO A 61 1.73 10.81 18.03
N LEU A 62 1.42 11.86 17.26
CA LEU A 62 0.68 13.04 17.74
C LEU A 62 -0.85 12.80 17.79
N GLY A 63 -1.32 11.62 17.41
CA GLY A 63 -2.73 11.26 17.35
C GLY A 63 -3.43 11.65 16.05
N ALA A 64 -2.70 12.14 15.05
CA ALA A 64 -3.28 12.43 13.75
C ALA A 64 -3.69 11.12 13.04
N GLU A 65 -4.96 11.04 12.70
CA GLU A 65 -5.54 9.92 11.97
C GLU A 65 -5.35 10.09 10.48
N GLY A 66 -5.06 9.00 9.76
CA GLY A 66 -5.06 8.97 8.31
C GLY A 66 -5.54 7.62 7.78
N MET A 67 -5.95 7.60 6.53
CA MET A 67 -6.34 6.37 5.85
C MET A 67 -5.58 6.25 4.54
N VAL A 68 -4.93 5.10 4.32
CA VAL A 68 -4.35 4.76 3.02
C VAL A 68 -5.24 3.75 2.31
N THR A 69 -5.67 4.09 1.10
CA THR A 69 -6.41 3.21 0.20
C THR A 69 -5.47 2.71 -0.88
N MET A 70 -5.43 1.40 -1.11
CA MET A 70 -4.68 0.77 -2.18
C MET A 70 -5.64 0.18 -3.19
N SER A 71 -5.55 0.58 -4.45
CA SER A 71 -6.43 0.12 -5.52
C SER A 71 -5.63 -0.25 -6.77
N TRP A 72 -6.20 -1.09 -7.61
CA TRP A 72 -5.61 -1.43 -8.91
C TRP A 72 -6.39 -0.74 -10.01
N ALA A 73 -5.72 0.10 -10.79
CA ALA A 73 -6.35 0.83 -11.88
C ALA A 73 -5.36 1.04 -13.04
N GLY A 74 -5.78 0.74 -14.26
CA GLY A 74 -4.99 1.03 -15.46
C GLY A 74 -3.63 0.35 -15.53
N GLY A 75 -3.49 -0.85 -14.93
CA GLY A 75 -2.21 -1.57 -14.89
C GLY A 75 -1.22 -1.05 -13.83
N LEU A 76 -1.67 -0.14 -12.96
CA LEU A 76 -0.89 0.45 -11.89
C LEU A 76 -1.53 0.18 -10.53
N LEU A 77 -0.67 0.07 -9.51
CA LEU A 77 -1.11 0.03 -8.12
C LEU A 77 -1.18 1.47 -7.62
N ALA A 78 -2.40 1.97 -7.44
CA ALA A 78 -2.70 3.31 -6.97
C ALA A 78 -2.84 3.33 -5.45
N PHE A 79 -2.35 4.42 -4.85
CA PHE A 79 -2.37 4.65 -3.43
C PHE A 79 -2.90 6.04 -3.13
N GLU A 80 -3.90 6.12 -2.27
CA GLU A 80 -4.53 7.38 -1.88
C GLU A 80 -4.46 7.54 -0.37
N LEU A 81 -4.02 8.71 0.09
CA LEU A 81 -4.00 9.09 1.50
C LEU A 81 -5.10 10.11 1.76
N CYS A 82 -5.91 9.86 2.78
CA CYS A 82 -6.88 10.81 3.32
C CYS A 82 -6.52 11.15 4.77
N ASP A 83 -6.82 12.38 5.19
CA ASP A 83 -6.76 12.75 6.61
C ASP A 83 -8.04 12.27 7.32
N GLY A 84 -7.87 11.57 8.44
CA GLY A 84 -8.95 10.91 9.16
C GLY A 84 -9.27 9.49 8.67
N TRP A 85 -10.09 8.78 9.44
CA TRP A 85 -10.51 7.41 9.13
C TRP A 85 -11.87 7.31 8.41
N GLN A 86 -12.44 8.45 8.02
CA GLN A 86 -13.72 8.49 7.32
C GLN A 86 -13.54 8.08 5.86
N ALA A 87 -14.43 7.24 5.34
CA ALA A 87 -14.33 6.74 3.97
C ALA A 87 -14.49 7.83 2.88
N ASP A 88 -15.18 8.93 3.22
CA ASP A 88 -15.41 10.08 2.34
C ASP A 88 -14.41 11.23 2.61
N ALA A 89 -13.41 11.00 3.46
CA ALA A 89 -12.39 12.01 3.72
C ALA A 89 -11.67 12.39 2.42
N PRO A 90 -11.41 13.69 2.18
CA PRO A 90 -10.80 14.14 0.95
C PRO A 90 -9.41 13.52 0.78
N VAL A 91 -9.12 13.10 -0.46
CA VAL A 91 -7.80 12.58 -0.82
C VAL A 91 -6.80 13.73 -0.75
N THR A 92 -5.93 13.66 0.24
CA THR A 92 -4.83 14.62 0.47
C THR A 92 -3.67 14.34 -0.47
N ARG A 93 -3.53 13.08 -0.89
CA ARG A 93 -2.43 12.64 -1.74
C ARG A 93 -2.78 11.39 -2.53
N SER A 94 -2.33 11.34 -3.77
CA SER A 94 -2.37 10.11 -4.58
C SER A 94 -1.00 9.81 -5.18
N VAL A 95 -0.62 8.53 -5.22
CA VAL A 95 0.59 8.02 -5.85
C VAL A 95 0.25 6.73 -6.57
N SER A 96 0.60 6.64 -7.84
CA SER A 96 0.50 5.39 -8.60
C SER A 96 1.89 4.82 -8.84
N VAL A 97 2.06 3.53 -8.60
CA VAL A 97 3.30 2.81 -8.87
C VAL A 97 3.06 1.71 -9.87
N GLU A 98 4.04 1.54 -10.74
CA GLU A 98 4.07 0.43 -11.65
C GLU A 98 4.56 -0.82 -10.94
N VAL A 99 3.85 -1.93 -11.16
CA VAL A 99 4.23 -3.24 -10.66
C VAL A 99 4.39 -4.14 -11.88
N ARG A 100 5.55 -4.78 -12.00
CA ARG A 100 5.91 -5.64 -13.13
C ARG A 100 6.03 -7.09 -12.68
N GLY A 101 5.67 -8.01 -13.57
CA GLY A 101 6.03 -9.42 -13.43
C GLY A 101 7.52 -9.62 -13.70
N GLY A 102 8.26 -10.08 -12.70
CA GLY A 102 9.64 -10.52 -12.82
C GLY A 102 9.75 -11.87 -13.52
N ALA A 103 10.93 -12.17 -14.07
CA ALA A 103 11.20 -13.39 -14.83
C ALA A 103 10.96 -14.69 -14.03
N ASP A 104 11.05 -14.63 -12.71
CA ASP A 104 10.86 -15.77 -11.79
C ASP A 104 9.42 -15.93 -11.29
N GLY A 105 8.44 -15.22 -11.89
CA GLY A 105 7.04 -15.22 -11.43
C GLY A 105 6.76 -14.33 -10.20
N ARG A 106 7.78 -13.61 -9.74
CA ARG A 106 7.70 -12.65 -8.62
C ARG A 106 7.30 -11.28 -9.13
N LEU A 107 6.44 -10.57 -8.40
CA LEU A 107 6.17 -9.17 -8.69
C LEU A 107 7.30 -8.29 -8.20
N VAL A 108 7.63 -7.28 -9.00
CA VAL A 108 8.62 -6.27 -8.68
C VAL A 108 7.97 -4.91 -8.81
N ALA A 109 8.00 -4.13 -7.73
CA ALA A 109 7.64 -2.72 -7.73
C ALA A 109 8.92 -1.89 -7.60
N PRO A 110 9.58 -1.54 -8.72
CA PRO A 110 10.92 -0.93 -8.70
C PRO A 110 10.92 0.42 -7.97
N THR A 111 9.89 1.23 -8.14
CA THR A 111 9.72 2.53 -7.48
C THR A 111 9.59 2.40 -5.96
N LEU A 112 9.06 1.27 -5.48
CA LEU A 112 8.97 0.96 -4.05
C LEU A 112 10.19 0.21 -3.53
N GLY A 113 11.05 -0.32 -4.41
CA GLY A 113 12.13 -1.22 -4.06
C GLY A 113 11.65 -2.51 -3.39
N ALA A 114 10.46 -2.99 -3.75
CA ALA A 114 9.81 -4.14 -3.12
C ALA A 114 9.59 -5.29 -4.12
N ARG A 115 9.59 -6.52 -3.60
CA ARG A 115 9.34 -7.76 -4.37
C ARG A 115 8.38 -8.64 -3.59
N VAL A 116 7.44 -9.28 -4.28
CA VAL A 116 6.46 -10.18 -3.67
C VAL A 116 6.28 -11.40 -4.54
N ASP A 117 6.36 -12.58 -3.95
CA ASP A 117 5.97 -13.83 -4.59
C ASP A 117 4.45 -14.02 -4.51
N LEU A 118 3.75 -13.93 -5.63
CA LEU A 118 2.28 -14.10 -5.66
C LEU A 118 1.81 -15.52 -5.36
N ALA A 119 2.66 -16.53 -5.56
CA ALA A 119 2.29 -17.91 -5.31
C ALA A 119 2.32 -18.23 -3.81
N ARG A 120 3.20 -17.54 -3.06
CA ARG A 120 3.42 -17.78 -1.62
C ARG A 120 2.79 -16.71 -0.74
N LEU A 121 2.76 -15.46 -1.21
CA LEU A 121 2.29 -14.28 -0.46
C LEU A 121 2.84 -14.25 0.96
N GLU A 122 4.17 -14.34 1.10
CA GLU A 122 4.77 -14.45 2.43
C GLU A 122 4.52 -13.18 3.26
N PRO A 123 4.06 -13.30 4.52
CA PRO A 123 3.68 -12.15 5.34
C PRO A 123 4.78 -11.09 5.47
N ALA A 124 6.04 -11.52 5.56
CA ALA A 124 7.19 -10.61 5.66
C ALA A 124 7.42 -9.79 4.37
N GLU A 125 7.18 -10.37 3.19
CA GLU A 125 7.30 -9.66 1.91
C GLU A 125 6.17 -8.64 1.75
N LEU A 126 4.95 -9.01 2.14
CA LEU A 126 3.79 -8.13 2.12
C LEU A 126 3.92 -6.99 3.14
N GLU A 127 4.42 -7.28 4.35
CA GLU A 127 4.74 -6.25 5.35
C GLU A 127 5.81 -5.29 4.83
N HIS A 128 6.88 -5.81 4.21
CA HIS A 128 7.91 -4.98 3.62
C HIS A 128 7.36 -4.08 2.52
N LEU A 129 6.51 -4.62 1.64
CA LEU A 129 5.82 -3.85 0.61
C LEU A 129 4.96 -2.74 1.25
N MET A 130 4.14 -3.06 2.25
CA MET A 130 3.32 -2.09 2.98
C MET A 130 4.16 -0.96 3.59
N ARG A 131 5.27 -1.30 4.25
CA ARG A 131 6.19 -0.31 4.81
C ARG A 131 6.74 0.65 3.75
N ARG A 132 7.05 0.13 2.57
CA ARG A 132 7.52 0.94 1.44
C ARG A 132 6.43 1.83 0.86
N ILE A 133 5.21 1.33 0.72
CA ILE A 133 4.05 2.09 0.25
C ILE A 133 3.78 3.27 1.18
N VAL A 134 3.61 3.00 2.47
CA VAL A 134 3.35 4.02 3.49
C VAL A 134 4.47 5.06 3.50
N ARG A 135 5.74 4.63 3.38
CA ARG A 135 6.86 5.58 3.24
C ARG A 135 6.77 6.48 2.02
N VAL A 136 6.40 5.96 0.86
CA VAL A 136 6.31 6.78 -0.36
C VAL A 136 5.13 7.75 -0.31
N VAL A 137 3.98 7.28 0.17
CA VAL A 137 2.76 8.07 0.27
C VAL A 137 2.88 9.13 1.36
N CYS A 138 3.39 8.78 2.54
CA CYS A 138 3.53 9.74 3.64
C CYS A 138 4.83 10.58 3.55
N GLY A 139 5.89 10.08 2.92
CA GLY A 139 7.25 10.64 2.99
C GLY A 139 7.56 11.78 2.01
N ASN A 140 6.90 11.86 0.86
CA ASN A 140 7.17 12.92 -0.13
C ASN A 140 6.41 14.23 0.19
N GLY A 141 6.61 14.83 1.37
CA GLY A 141 6.20 16.23 1.62
C GLY A 141 4.72 16.57 1.47
N ALA A 142 3.93 16.26 2.49
CA ALA A 142 2.84 17.10 2.96
C ALA A 142 2.51 16.64 4.38
N ALA A 143 2.51 17.60 5.32
CA ALA A 143 2.18 17.36 6.70
C ALA A 143 0.77 16.75 6.79
N CYS A 144 0.65 15.58 7.42
CA CYS A 144 -0.57 15.29 8.16
C CYS A 144 -0.56 16.29 9.31
N GLY A 145 -1.31 17.38 9.18
CA GLY A 145 -1.36 18.44 10.18
C GLY A 145 -1.07 19.81 9.58
N ASN A 146 -2.13 20.54 9.25
CA ASN A 146 -2.15 21.96 9.50
C ASN A 146 -3.45 22.30 10.21
N GLY A 147 -3.29 22.82 11.44
CA GLY A 147 -4.13 23.86 12.04
C GLY A 147 -5.54 23.49 12.42
#